data_AF-A0A7J6R6M0-F1
#
_entry.id   AF-A0A7J6R6M0-F1
#
_cell.length_a   1.000
_cell.length_b   1.000
_cell.length_c   1.000
_cell.angle_alpha   90.00
_cell.angle_beta   90.00
_cell.angle_gamma   90.00
#
_symmetry.space_group_name_H-M   'P 1'
#
loop_
_entity.id
_entity.type
_entity.pdbx_description
1 polymer ?
#
loop_
_entity_poly.entity_id
_entity_poly.type
_entity_poly.pdbx_seq_one_letter_code
_entity_poly.pdbx_strand_id
1 'polypeptide(L)'
;MFLPTSVLLAALFVSVTKALPNLDWCSSHAADYIYSSEFLGENFLPSGGINMVDYTFDNSGNWYIAGEEEATHQHKVWRIPYTLDKTEEIFAADALSIDVYSSYGSTYVFAIVDNEVRMYGTPGNRRSPLEGDFVIIQKADDNHEWRGLVFDTSAKFLYVTDRKMNQVYRFDPTSPGYPRFF
;
A
#
# COMPACT_ATOMS: atom_id res chain seq x y z
N MET A 1 -24.83 -37.03 -39.45
CA MET A 1 -24.39 -36.67 -38.09
C MET A 1 -23.24 -35.70 -38.25
N PHE A 2 -23.52 -34.40 -38.14
CA PHE A 2 -22.52 -33.34 -38.20
C PHE A 2 -21.98 -33.11 -36.80
N LEU A 3 -20.66 -33.17 -36.62
CA LEU A 3 -19.99 -32.63 -35.43
C LEU A 3 -19.29 -31.33 -35.86
N PRO A 4 -19.44 -30.23 -35.11
CA PRO A 4 -18.85 -28.96 -35.45
C PRO A 4 -17.37 -28.90 -35.07
N THR A 5 -16.67 -28.09 -35.85
CA THR A 5 -15.34 -27.52 -35.66
C THR A 5 -15.10 -27.00 -34.25
N SER A 6 -13.90 -27.22 -33.72
CA SER A 6 -13.24 -26.26 -32.83
C SER A 6 -11.75 -26.28 -33.09
N VAL A 7 -11.30 -25.19 -33.70
CA VAL A 7 -9.90 -24.85 -33.93
C VAL A 7 -9.28 -24.43 -32.60
N LEU A 8 -8.07 -24.94 -32.37
CA LEU A 8 -7.14 -24.59 -31.30
C LEU A 8 -6.91 -23.07 -31.20
N LEU A 9 -6.87 -22.53 -29.98
CA LEU A 9 -5.94 -21.44 -29.66
C LEU A 9 -5.23 -21.78 -28.33
N ALA A 10 -4.05 -22.39 -28.45
CA ALA A 10 -3.12 -22.47 -27.34
C ALA A 10 -2.39 -21.13 -27.24
N ALA A 11 -2.67 -20.35 -26.20
CA ALA A 11 -1.88 -19.15 -25.90
C ALA A 11 -0.52 -19.61 -25.35
N LEU A 12 0.52 -19.40 -26.15
CA LEU A 12 1.90 -19.61 -25.74
C LEU A 12 2.30 -18.45 -24.82
N PHE A 13 2.36 -18.69 -23.50
CA PHE A 13 2.88 -17.71 -22.55
C PHE A 13 4.41 -17.70 -22.65
N VAL A 14 4.96 -16.74 -23.39
CA VAL A 14 6.39 -16.46 -23.34
C VAL A 14 6.63 -15.48 -22.20
N SER A 15 6.96 -16.01 -21.03
CA SER A 15 7.58 -15.23 -19.97
C SER A 15 9.00 -14.88 -20.43
N VAL A 16 9.22 -13.61 -20.79
CA VAL A 16 10.59 -13.10 -21.01
C VAL A 16 11.12 -12.66 -19.66
N THR A 17 11.67 -13.59 -18.87
CA THR A 17 12.54 -13.23 -17.74
C THR A 17 13.89 -12.79 -18.33
N LYS A 18 14.12 -11.48 -18.47
CA LYS A 18 15.50 -11.01 -18.64
C LYS A 18 16.23 -11.23 -17.31
N ALA A 19 17.30 -12.01 -17.38
CA ALA A 19 18.16 -12.32 -16.25
C ALA A 19 18.71 -11.04 -15.60
N LEU A 20 18.65 -11.00 -14.27
CA LEU A 20 19.12 -9.92 -13.40
C LEU A 20 20.66 -9.84 -13.45
N PRO A 21 21.26 -8.65 -13.59
CA PRO A 21 22.63 -8.45 -13.18
C PRO A 21 22.70 -8.36 -11.64
N ASN A 22 23.60 -9.14 -11.05
CA ASN A 22 23.97 -9.09 -9.63
C ASN A 22 24.30 -7.66 -9.19
N LEU A 23 23.54 -7.10 -8.23
CA LEU A 23 23.95 -6.09 -7.25
C LEU A 23 22.78 -5.85 -6.26
N ASP A 24 23.11 -5.89 -4.97
CA ASP A 24 22.31 -5.55 -3.78
C ASP A 24 20.78 -5.72 -3.79
N TRP A 25 20.33 -6.62 -2.92
CA TRP A 25 18.98 -7.03 -2.51
C TRP A 25 17.83 -5.99 -2.40
N CYS A 26 18.03 -4.69 -2.62
CA CYS A 26 16.99 -3.65 -2.67
C CYS A 26 17.55 -2.34 -3.25
N SER A 27 17.33 -2.03 -4.53
CA SER A 27 17.68 -0.71 -5.09
C SER A 27 16.67 -0.11 -6.07
N SER A 28 15.53 -0.75 -6.33
CA SER A 28 14.46 -0.16 -7.12
C SER A 28 13.11 -0.77 -6.77
N HIS A 29 12.31 -0.05 -5.98
CA HIS A 29 10.88 -0.32 -5.82
C HIS A 29 10.05 0.32 -6.96
N ALA A 30 10.63 0.56 -8.13
CA ALA A 30 9.87 1.03 -9.26
C ALA A 30 9.10 -0.14 -9.87
N ALA A 31 7.79 -0.23 -9.62
CA ALA A 31 6.95 -0.91 -10.60
C ALA A 31 7.02 -0.07 -11.88
N ASP A 32 7.84 -0.50 -12.85
CA ASP A 32 8.19 0.34 -13.99
C ASP A 32 6.95 0.80 -14.78
N TYR A 33 5.89 0.00 -14.84
CA TYR A 33 4.58 0.41 -15.37
C TYR A 33 3.48 -0.53 -14.86
N ILE A 34 2.32 0.01 -14.46
CA ILE A 34 1.13 -0.79 -14.15
C ILE A 34 0.16 -0.69 -15.33
N TYR A 35 0.27 -1.65 -16.25
CA TYR A 35 -0.73 -1.90 -17.29
C TYR A 35 -1.72 -2.96 -16.79
N SER A 36 -2.98 -2.56 -16.60
CA SER A 36 -4.10 -3.47 -16.63
C SER A 36 -4.71 -3.39 -18.03
N SER A 37 -4.94 -4.54 -18.67
CA SER A 37 -5.67 -4.65 -19.95
C SER A 37 -7.16 -4.31 -19.82
N GLU A 38 -7.64 -4.08 -18.60
CA GLU A 38 -9.02 -3.68 -18.32
C GLU A 38 -9.06 -2.16 -18.16
N PHE A 39 -9.50 -1.50 -19.23
CA PHE A 39 -10.01 -0.13 -19.33
C PHE A 39 -9.86 0.71 -18.04
N LEU A 40 -8.69 1.32 -17.84
CA LEU A 40 -8.47 2.28 -16.76
C LEU A 40 -9.33 3.52 -17.08
N GLY A 41 -10.43 3.70 -16.34
CA GLY A 41 -11.31 4.86 -16.51
C GLY A 41 -10.56 6.19 -16.31
N GLU A 42 -11.14 7.30 -16.77
CA GLU A 42 -10.53 8.64 -16.80
C GLU A 42 -10.09 9.20 -15.43
N ASN A 43 -10.24 8.46 -14.33
CA ASN A 43 -9.90 8.87 -12.96
C ASN A 43 -9.18 7.78 -12.13
N PHE A 44 -8.59 6.77 -12.78
CA PHE A 44 -7.94 5.63 -12.09
C PHE A 44 -6.66 6.01 -11.34
N LEU A 45 -5.90 6.97 -11.84
CA LEU A 45 -4.72 7.55 -11.20
C LEU A 45 -4.69 9.06 -11.47
N PRO A 46 -3.95 9.86 -10.67
CA PRO A 46 -3.71 11.26 -10.98
C PRO A 46 -3.30 11.48 -12.44
N SER A 47 -3.90 12.48 -13.07
CA SER A 47 -3.62 12.82 -14.46
C SER A 47 -2.15 13.24 -14.60
N GLY A 48 -1.35 12.44 -15.28
CA GLY A 48 0.09 12.69 -15.44
C GLY A 48 0.98 11.55 -14.93
N GLY A 49 0.45 10.61 -14.16
CA GLY A 49 1.22 9.48 -13.63
C GLY A 49 1.66 9.68 -12.18
N ILE A 50 2.17 8.60 -11.60
CA ILE A 50 2.68 8.57 -10.24
C ILE A 50 4.05 7.90 -10.21
N ASN A 51 4.96 8.45 -9.42
CA ASN A 51 6.17 7.76 -9.02
C ASN A 51 5.86 6.96 -7.75
N MET A 52 5.58 5.67 -7.91
CA MET A 52 5.13 4.81 -6.82
C MET A 52 6.27 4.42 -5.88
N VAL A 53 6.01 4.49 -4.58
CA VAL A 53 6.94 4.11 -3.51
C VAL A 53 6.60 2.73 -2.95
N ASP A 54 5.32 2.51 -2.59
CA ASP A 54 4.85 1.26 -1.99
C ASP A 54 3.37 1.03 -2.32
N TYR A 55 2.90 -0.21 -2.20
CA TYR A 55 1.50 -0.55 -2.45
C TYR A 55 1.03 -1.77 -1.66
N THR A 56 -0.28 -1.84 -1.40
CA THR A 56 -0.92 -3.00 -0.77
C THR A 56 -2.38 -3.14 -1.20
N PHE A 57 -2.97 -4.31 -0.95
CA PHE A 57 -4.37 -4.59 -1.25
C PHE A 57 -5.11 -4.98 0.03
N ASP A 58 -6.35 -4.52 0.16
CA ASP A 58 -7.26 -5.10 1.17
C ASP A 58 -7.96 -6.35 0.64
N ASN A 59 -8.64 -7.06 1.55
CA ASN A 59 -9.38 -8.29 1.21
C ASN A 59 -10.58 -8.05 0.28
N SER A 60 -10.97 -6.80 0.05
CA SER A 60 -12.03 -6.42 -0.91
C SER A 60 -11.47 -6.08 -2.30
N GLY A 61 -10.15 -6.22 -2.49
CA GLY A 61 -9.47 -5.92 -3.74
C GLY A 61 -9.28 -4.42 -3.99
N ASN A 62 -9.52 -3.57 -2.99
CA ASN A 62 -9.15 -2.17 -3.12
C ASN A 62 -7.62 -2.06 -3.05
N TRP A 63 -7.08 -1.21 -3.90
CA TRP A 63 -5.65 -0.99 -4.02
C TRP A 63 -5.26 0.30 -3.32
N TYR A 64 -4.21 0.25 -2.50
CA TYR A 64 -3.66 1.40 -1.81
C TYR A 64 -2.26 1.65 -2.31
N ILE A 65 -1.95 2.90 -2.63
CA ILE A 65 -0.68 3.28 -3.25
C ILE A 65 -0.11 4.48 -2.52
N ALA A 66 1.16 4.39 -2.12
CA ALA A 66 1.97 5.52 -1.72
C ALA A 66 2.85 5.95 -2.88
N GLY A 67 2.94 7.26 -3.12
CA GLY A 67 3.81 7.78 -4.18
C GLY A 67 3.76 9.29 -4.32
N GLU A 68 4.51 9.78 -5.29
CA GLU A 68 4.56 11.18 -5.68
C GLU A 68 3.76 11.40 -6.96
N GLU A 69 2.86 12.38 -6.97
CA GLU A 69 2.14 12.80 -8.17
C GLU A 69 3.06 13.60 -9.10
N GLU A 70 3.29 13.14 -10.34
CA GLU A 70 4.28 13.77 -11.22
C GLU A 70 3.95 15.23 -11.58
N ALA A 71 2.67 15.57 -11.71
CA ALA A 71 2.25 16.91 -12.12
C ALA A 71 2.45 17.96 -11.01
N THR A 72 2.35 17.56 -9.74
CA THR A 72 2.34 18.48 -8.59
C THR A 72 3.53 18.28 -7.66
N HIS A 73 4.28 17.19 -7.82
CA HIS A 73 5.33 16.73 -6.91
C HIS A 73 4.85 16.54 -5.47
N GLN A 74 3.55 16.30 -5.27
CA GLN A 74 2.98 16.05 -3.96
C GLN A 74 3.01 14.56 -3.64
N HIS A 75 3.56 14.23 -2.49
CA HIS A 75 3.50 12.88 -1.95
C HIS A 75 2.15 12.63 -1.30
N LYS A 76 1.51 11.52 -1.68
CA LYS A 76 0.17 11.16 -1.23
C LYS A 76 0.04 9.66 -1.09
N VAL A 77 -0.99 9.26 -0.35
CA VAL A 77 -1.50 7.90 -0.36
C VAL A 77 -2.91 7.90 -0.92
N TRP A 78 -3.14 7.07 -1.93
CA TRP A 78 -4.42 6.91 -2.59
C TRP A 78 -5.06 5.56 -2.26
N ARG A 79 -6.38 5.52 -2.35
CA ARG A 79 -7.17 4.30 -2.45
C ARG A 79 -7.88 4.28 -3.79
N ILE A 80 -7.73 3.16 -4.49
CA ILE A 80 -8.41 2.87 -5.74
C ILE A 80 -9.35 1.70 -5.46
N PRO A 81 -10.67 1.95 -5.44
CA PRO A 81 -11.65 0.90 -5.29
C PRO A 81 -11.51 -0.13 -6.41
N TYR A 82 -11.76 -1.41 -6.11
CA TYR A 82 -11.78 -2.47 -7.13
C TYR A 82 -12.73 -2.16 -8.30
N THR A 83 -13.78 -1.38 -8.06
CA THR A 83 -14.75 -0.90 -9.05
C THR A 83 -14.19 0.10 -10.05
N LEU A 84 -13.01 0.68 -9.78
CA LEU A 84 -12.32 1.68 -10.61
C LEU A 84 -13.15 2.95 -10.90
N ASP A 85 -14.14 3.24 -10.07
CA ASP A 85 -15.09 4.35 -10.26
C ASP A 85 -14.55 5.69 -9.75
N LYS A 86 -13.77 5.68 -8.66
CA LYS A 86 -13.17 6.90 -8.11
C LYS A 86 -11.94 6.63 -7.25
N THR A 87 -10.81 7.25 -7.61
CA THR A 87 -9.62 7.32 -6.74
C THR A 87 -9.85 8.31 -5.60
N GLU A 88 -9.55 7.89 -4.38
CA GLU A 88 -9.67 8.68 -3.16
C GLU A 88 -8.27 8.99 -2.60
N GLU A 89 -8.02 10.24 -2.21
CA GLU A 89 -6.85 10.58 -1.41
C GLU A 89 -7.14 10.20 0.05
N ILE A 90 -6.23 9.44 0.67
CA ILE A 90 -6.32 9.10 2.10
C ILE A 90 -5.59 10.16 2.93
N PHE A 91 -4.38 10.54 2.54
CA PHE A 91 -3.62 11.63 3.12
C PHE A 91 -2.50 12.11 2.18
N ALA A 92 -2.01 13.33 2.40
CA ALA A 92 -0.87 13.92 1.69
C ALA A 92 0.37 13.97 2.59
N ALA A 93 1.28 13.01 2.44
CA ALA A 93 2.59 12.99 3.08
C ALA A 93 3.55 12.01 2.38
N ASP A 94 4.85 12.17 2.61
CA ASP A 94 5.87 11.25 2.12
C ASP A 94 5.89 9.96 2.96
N ALA A 95 5.19 8.94 2.45
CA ALA A 95 5.13 7.63 3.07
C ALA A 95 6.19 6.69 2.47
N LEU A 96 7.09 6.20 3.32
CA LEU A 96 8.17 5.29 2.90
C LEU A 96 7.71 3.84 2.71
N SER A 97 6.67 3.45 3.43
CA SER A 97 6.02 2.14 3.30
C SER A 97 4.61 2.23 3.85
N ILE A 98 3.71 1.42 3.31
CA ILE A 98 2.32 1.30 3.75
C ILE A 98 1.91 -0.15 3.89
N ASP A 99 0.96 -0.42 4.79
CA ASP A 99 0.18 -1.65 4.74
C ASP A 99 -1.25 -1.39 5.24
N VAL A 100 -2.16 -2.35 5.08
CA VAL A 100 -3.59 -2.15 5.40
C VAL A 100 -4.14 -3.16 6.38
N TYR A 101 -5.12 -2.70 7.15
CA TYR A 101 -5.95 -3.53 8.00
C TYR A 101 -7.42 -3.19 7.85
N SER A 102 -8.22 -4.16 7.44
CA SER A 102 -9.67 -4.06 7.44
C SER A 102 -10.29 -4.86 8.58
N SER A 103 -11.23 -4.21 9.27
CA SER A 103 -12.12 -4.79 10.27
C SER A 103 -13.57 -4.55 9.86
N TYR A 104 -14.54 -5.07 10.63
CA TYR A 104 -15.96 -4.94 10.27
C TYR A 104 -16.42 -3.47 10.21
N GLY A 105 -16.49 -2.92 8.99
CA GLY A 105 -16.91 -1.56 8.70
C GLY A 105 -15.86 -0.48 8.93
N SER A 106 -14.56 -0.81 8.98
CA SER A 106 -13.47 0.18 9.00
C SER A 106 -12.20 -0.40 8.39
N THR A 107 -11.51 0.38 7.57
CA THR A 107 -10.19 0.08 7.01
C THR A 107 -9.20 1.12 7.50
N TYR A 108 -7.97 0.67 7.78
CA TYR A 108 -6.89 1.50 8.27
C TYR A 108 -5.69 1.32 7.36
N VAL A 109 -5.00 2.43 7.07
CA VAL A 109 -3.70 2.41 6.40
C VAL A 109 -2.64 2.65 7.45
N PHE A 110 -1.75 1.70 7.65
CA PHE A 110 -0.50 1.92 8.35
C PHE A 110 0.49 2.56 7.39
N ALA A 111 1.27 3.52 7.87
CA ALA A 111 2.30 4.17 7.08
C ALA A 111 3.51 4.56 7.94
N ILE A 112 4.68 4.56 7.32
CA ILE A 112 5.88 5.20 7.87
C ILE A 112 6.02 6.58 7.25
N VAL A 113 5.85 7.63 8.05
CA VAL A 113 5.92 9.04 7.61
C VAL A 113 6.73 9.82 8.63
N ASP A 114 7.71 10.63 8.19
CA ASP A 114 8.62 11.39 9.06
C ASP A 114 9.33 10.54 10.13
N ASN A 115 9.66 9.29 9.81
CA ASN A 115 10.19 8.30 10.76
C ASN A 115 9.25 8.02 11.96
N GLU A 116 7.95 8.25 11.80
CA GLU A 116 6.90 7.78 12.69
C GLU A 116 6.14 6.61 12.05
N VAL A 117 5.72 5.65 12.87
CA VAL A 117 4.75 4.64 12.44
C VAL A 117 3.37 5.18 12.79
N ARG A 118 2.51 5.38 11.80
CA ARG A 118 1.18 5.97 11.96
C ARG A 118 0.10 5.03 11.45
N MET A 119 -1.12 5.18 11.97
CA MET A 119 -2.33 4.53 11.48
C MET A 119 -3.34 5.60 11.09
N TYR A 120 -3.73 5.62 9.81
CA TYR A 120 -4.66 6.57 9.22
C TYR A 120 -6.05 5.94 9.06
N GLY A 121 -7.09 6.74 9.27
CA GLY A 121 -8.46 6.36 8.95
C GLY A 121 -8.75 6.57 7.46
N THR A 122 -9.49 5.63 6.85
CA THR A 122 -9.93 5.76 5.46
C THR A 122 -11.37 6.27 5.37
N PRO A 123 -11.81 6.78 4.21
CA PRO A 123 -13.21 7.12 3.97
C PRO A 123 -14.17 5.98 4.37
N GLY A 124 -15.25 6.35 5.05
CA GLY A 124 -16.27 5.39 5.51
C GLY A 124 -15.95 4.64 6.82
N ASN A 125 -14.83 4.94 7.49
CA ASN A 125 -14.52 4.39 8.81
C ASN A 125 -15.60 4.73 9.84
N ARG A 126 -16.03 3.71 10.59
CA ARG A 126 -17.02 3.83 11.67
C ARG A 126 -16.38 4.00 13.05
N ARG A 127 -15.05 3.85 13.14
CA ARG A 127 -14.27 3.94 14.38
C ARG A 127 -12.99 4.71 14.13
N SER A 128 -12.56 5.48 15.11
CA SER A 128 -11.31 6.23 15.05
C SER A 128 -10.09 5.33 14.77
N PRO A 129 -9.06 5.85 14.09
CA PRO A 129 -9.04 7.15 13.41
C PRO A 129 -10.06 7.21 12.25
N LEU A 130 -10.73 8.36 12.13
CA LEU A 130 -11.69 8.63 11.05
C LEU A 130 -10.95 9.14 9.81
N GLU A 131 -11.66 9.33 8.71
CA GLU A 131 -11.12 9.90 7.48
C GLU A 131 -10.38 11.23 7.77
N GLY A 132 -9.15 11.35 7.26
CA GLY A 132 -8.28 12.50 7.46
C GLY A 132 -7.54 12.54 8.81
N ASP A 133 -7.92 11.69 9.76
CA ASP A 133 -7.24 11.57 11.06
C ASP A 133 -6.22 10.43 11.06
N PHE A 134 -5.26 10.53 11.99
CA PHE A 134 -4.33 9.46 12.29
C PHE A 134 -4.00 9.38 13.77
N VAL A 135 -3.46 8.23 14.15
CA VAL A 135 -2.81 8.02 15.45
C VAL A 135 -1.37 7.58 15.24
N ILE A 136 -0.46 8.08 16.08
CA ILE A 136 0.94 7.69 16.06
C ILE A 136 1.08 6.39 16.84
N ILE A 137 1.48 5.32 16.17
CA ILE A 137 1.80 4.04 16.80
C ILE A 137 3.16 4.12 17.48
N GLN A 138 4.17 4.63 16.78
CA GLN A 138 5.51 4.80 17.30
C GLN A 138 6.00 6.18 16.88
N LYS A 139 6.38 7.00 17.86
CA LYS A 139 6.94 8.34 17.62
C LYS A 139 8.32 8.21 16.98
N ALA A 140 8.70 9.24 16.24
CA ALA A 140 10.06 9.39 15.75
C ALA A 140 11.01 9.57 16.94
N ASP A 141 12.13 8.88 16.87
CA ASP A 141 13.27 9.12 17.74
C ASP A 141 14.56 8.87 16.98
N ASP A 142 15.66 9.37 17.54
CA ASP A 142 16.97 9.32 16.89
C ASP A 142 17.61 7.93 16.93
N ASN A 143 17.02 6.94 17.62
CA ASN A 143 17.61 5.60 17.75
C ASN A 143 17.12 4.64 16.66
N HIS A 144 15.99 4.94 16.02
CA HIS A 144 15.36 4.08 15.04
C HIS A 144 15.32 4.71 13.64
N GLU A 145 15.39 3.87 12.61
CA GLU A 145 15.15 4.26 11.21
C GLU A 145 14.16 3.27 10.59
N TRP A 146 12.87 3.57 10.68
CA TRP A 146 11.80 2.69 10.19
C TRP A 146 11.78 2.65 8.67
N ARG A 147 11.64 1.46 8.07
CA ARG A 147 11.71 1.29 6.61
C ARG A 147 10.62 0.44 5.95
N GLY A 148 9.97 -0.45 6.68
CA GLY A 148 9.00 -1.39 6.08
C GLY A 148 7.92 -1.79 7.07
N LEU A 149 6.72 -2.00 6.55
CA LEU A 149 5.53 -2.42 7.29
C LEU A 149 4.97 -3.73 6.75
N VAL A 150 4.54 -4.62 7.65
CA VAL A 150 3.69 -5.76 7.31
C VAL A 150 2.69 -5.99 8.44
N PHE A 151 1.40 -5.99 8.14
CA PHE A 151 0.33 -6.30 9.07
C PHE A 151 -0.13 -7.75 8.92
N ASP A 152 0.04 -8.51 9.99
CA ASP A 152 -0.48 -9.87 10.07
C ASP A 152 -1.97 -9.81 10.45
N THR A 153 -2.82 -10.00 9.45
CA THR A 153 -4.28 -9.99 9.63
C THR A 153 -4.79 -11.13 10.52
N SER A 154 -4.05 -12.23 10.66
CA SER A 154 -4.43 -13.36 11.53
C SER A 154 -4.09 -13.05 12.99
N ALA A 155 -2.85 -12.63 13.25
CA ALA A 155 -2.37 -12.36 14.59
C ALA A 155 -2.73 -10.95 15.10
N LYS A 156 -3.19 -10.06 14.21
CA LYS A 156 -3.50 -8.64 14.48
C LYS A 156 -2.31 -7.83 14.97
N PHE A 157 -1.11 -8.16 14.50
CA PHE A 157 0.11 -7.42 14.82
C PHE A 157 0.65 -6.70 13.58
N LEU A 158 1.20 -5.51 13.82
CA LEU A 158 2.01 -4.78 12.85
C LEU A 158 3.48 -5.08 13.10
N TYR A 159 4.18 -5.59 12.09
CA TYR A 159 5.62 -5.77 12.08
C TYR A 159 6.28 -4.61 11.36
N VAL A 160 7.34 -4.07 11.95
CA VAL A 160 8.05 -2.91 11.42
C VAL A 160 9.54 -3.19 11.42
N THR A 161 10.20 -2.98 10.27
CA THR A 161 11.65 -3.15 10.16
C THR A 161 12.38 -1.86 10.51
N ASP A 162 13.42 -1.96 11.33
CA ASP A 162 14.34 -0.89 11.66
C ASP A 162 15.70 -1.12 11.00
N ARG A 163 16.08 -0.24 10.09
CA ARG A 163 17.34 -0.33 9.38
C ARG A 163 18.53 -0.03 10.29
N LYS A 164 18.40 0.95 11.18
CA LYS A 164 19.50 1.41 12.03
C LYS A 164 19.87 0.37 13.08
N MET A 165 18.87 -0.27 13.67
CA MET A 165 19.07 -1.31 14.67
C MET A 165 19.20 -2.72 14.08
N ASN A 166 18.90 -2.89 12.78
CA ASN A 166 18.86 -4.18 12.10
C ASN A 166 17.94 -5.19 12.82
N GLN A 167 16.73 -4.76 13.15
CA GLN A 167 15.75 -5.52 13.93
C GLN A 167 14.34 -5.39 13.36
N VAL A 168 13.47 -6.33 13.74
CA VAL A 168 12.03 -6.27 13.47
C VAL A 168 11.28 -6.11 14.78
N TYR A 169 10.44 -5.10 14.84
CA TYR A 169 9.60 -4.78 15.99
C TYR A 169 8.17 -5.21 15.72
N ARG A 170 7.44 -5.49 16.80
CA ARG A 170 6.04 -5.91 16.75
C ARG A 170 5.19 -4.97 17.60
N PHE A 171 4.17 -4.38 16.99
CA PHE A 171 3.19 -3.52 17.64
C PHE A 171 1.82 -4.16 17.60
N ASP A 172 1.01 -3.90 18.63
CA ASP A 172 -0.41 -4.24 18.68
C ASP A 172 -1.25 -2.96 18.50
N PRO A 173 -1.50 -2.53 17.26
CA PRO A 173 -2.26 -1.30 17.01
C PRO A 173 -3.77 -1.48 17.24
N THR A 174 -4.24 -2.70 17.53
CA THR A 174 -5.67 -3.02 17.67
C THR A 174 -6.13 -3.17 19.12
N SER A 175 -5.19 -3.25 20.07
CA SER A 175 -5.50 -3.28 21.49
C SER A 175 -6.27 -2.03 21.93
N PRO A 176 -7.32 -2.18 22.74
CA PRO A 176 -7.97 -1.05 23.40
C PRO A 176 -6.93 -0.20 24.17
N GLY A 177 -6.93 1.11 23.95
CA GLY A 177 -6.04 2.06 24.64
C GLY A 177 -4.70 2.36 23.95
N TYR A 178 -4.56 2.05 22.66
CA TYR A 178 -3.39 2.42 21.87
C TYR A 178 -3.67 3.63 20.94
N PRO A 179 -2.73 4.59 20.79
CA PRO A 179 -1.45 4.65 21.49
C PRO A 179 -1.65 5.03 22.96
N ARG A 180 -0.85 4.43 23.86
CA ARG A 180 -0.80 4.87 25.25
C ARG A 180 -0.24 6.28 25.25
N PHE A 181 -1.09 7.27 25.51
CA PHE A 181 -0.64 8.62 25.81
C PHE A 181 0.25 8.55 27.06
N PHE A 182 1.55 8.82 26.87
CA PHE A 182 2.46 9.24 27.94
C PHE A 182 2.71 10.73 27.79
#